data_AF-A0A940A0J2-F1
#
_entry.id   AF-A0A940A0J2-F1
#
_cell.length_a   1.000
_cell.length_b   1.000
_cell.length_c   1.000
_cell.angle_alpha   90.00
_cell.angle_beta   90.00
_cell.angle_gamma   90.00
#
_symmetry.space_group_name_H-M   'P 1'
#
loop_
_entity.id
_entity.type
_entity.pdbx_description
1 polymer ?
#
loop_
_entity_poly.entity_id
_entity_poly.type
_entity_poly.pdbx_seq_one_letter_code
_entity_poly.pdbx_strand_id
1 'polypeptide(L)' 'MYKTKDLLDLGHTRAAALFEGKEYPWEALAGISDHILKLGASLPRDEFDSPQEGVWIAKDA' A
#
# COMPACT_ATOMS: atom_id res chain seq x y z
N MET A 1 -19.89 -5.09 14.05
CA MET A 1 -19.07 -4.82 12.85
C MET A 1 -17.63 -4.75 13.32
N TYR A 2 -16.71 -5.51 12.72
CA TYR A 2 -15.31 -5.52 13.14
C TYR A 2 -14.60 -4.26 12.65
N LYS A 3 -13.78 -3.65 13.51
CA LYS A 3 -12.95 -2.48 13.19
C LYS A 3 -11.64 -2.92 12.55
N THR A 4 -10.92 -1.99 11.94
CA THR A 4 -9.62 -2.26 11.31
C THR A 4 -8.65 -2.96 12.25
N LYS A 5 -8.59 -2.55 13.53
CA LYS A 5 -7.71 -3.13 14.56
C LYS A 5 -8.10 -4.54 15.00
N ASP A 6 -9.35 -4.95 14.75
CA ASP A 6 -9.82 -6.30 15.09
C ASP A 6 -9.43 -7.33 14.02
N LEU A 7 -9.12 -6.88 12.79
CA LEU A 7 -8.88 -7.73 11.63
C LEU A 7 -7.46 -7.65 11.08
N LEU A 8 -6.78 -6.50 11.23
CA LEU A 8 -5.52 -6.22 10.56
C LEU A 8 -4.47 -5.76 11.58
N ASP A 9 -3.27 -6.32 11.47
CA ASP A 9 -2.08 -5.79 12.10
C ASP A 9 -1.37 -4.82 11.13
N LEU A 10 -1.38 -3.53 11.47
CA LEU A 10 -0.77 -2.48 10.66
C LEU A 10 0.76 -2.40 10.82
N GLY A 11 1.37 -3.13 11.77
CA GLY A 11 2.81 -3.16 11.97
C GLY A 11 3.57 -3.94 10.88
N HIS A 12 2.88 -4.82 10.16
CA HIS A 12 3.45 -5.68 9.13
C HIS A 12 3.10 -5.24 7.70
N THR A 13 2.56 -4.04 7.53
CA THR A 13 2.16 -3.51 6.22
C THR A 13 2.77 -2.15 5.94
N ARG A 14 3.33 -1.97 4.73
CA ARG A 14 3.74 -0.64 4.25
C ARG A 14 2.54 0.28 3.97
N ALA A 15 1.33 -0.28 3.92
CA ALA A 15 0.10 0.46 3.72
C ALA A 15 -0.54 0.99 5.01
N ALA A 16 0.18 1.00 6.15
CA ALA A 16 -0.36 1.45 7.43
C ALA A 16 -0.99 2.86 7.35
N ALA A 17 -0.35 3.76 6.61
CA ALA A 17 -0.83 5.12 6.36
C ALA A 17 -2.19 5.18 5.66
N LEU A 18 -2.57 4.16 4.88
CA LEU A 18 -3.88 4.09 4.21
C LEU A 18 -5.03 3.90 5.21
N PHE A 19 -4.74 3.32 6.37
CA PHE A 19 -5.70 3.02 7.43
C PHE A 19 -5.73 4.09 8.53
N GLU A 20 -4.84 5.09 8.49
CA GLU A 20 -4.86 6.20 9.45
C GLU A 20 -6.17 6.99 9.34
N GLY A 21 -6.82 7.20 10.49
CA GLY A 21 -8.11 7.89 10.56
C GLY A 21 -9.31 7.11 10.00
N LYS A 22 -9.14 5.83 9.62
CA LYS A 22 -10.23 4.95 9.18
C LYS A 22 -10.71 4.07 10.32
N GLU A 23 -12.03 4.01 10.53
CA GLU A 23 -12.59 3.14 11.56
C GLU A 23 -12.76 1.70 11.05
N TYR A 24 -13.01 1.58 9.74
CA TYR A 24 -13.28 0.30 9.10
C TYR A 24 -12.34 0.02 7.92
N PRO A 25 -11.96 -1.25 7.69
CA PRO A 25 -10.95 -1.59 6.70
C PRO A 25 -11.39 -1.32 5.25
N TRP A 26 -12.69 -1.36 4.94
CA TRP A 26 -13.18 -1.06 3.58
C TRP A 26 -13.08 0.42 3.22
N GLU A 27 -13.00 1.33 4.20
CA GLU A 27 -12.87 2.78 3.94
C GLU A 27 -11.50 3.14 3.33
N ALA A 28 -10.52 2.25 3.49
CA ALA A 28 -9.20 2.33 2.87
C ALA A 28 -9.25 2.05 1.35
N LEU A 29 -10.25 1.30 0.86
CA LEU A 29 -10.34 0.90 -0.54
C LEU A 29 -10.44 2.11 -1.48
N ALA A 30 -11.07 3.20 -1.05
CA ALA A 30 -11.17 4.42 -1.84
C ALA A 30 -9.81 5.09 -2.09
N GLY A 31 -8.82 4.91 -1.18
CA GLY A 31 -7.49 5.51 -1.28
C GLY A 31 -6.41 4.56 -1.79
N ILE A 32 -6.73 3.28 -2.02
CA ILE A 32 -5.72 2.25 -2.30
C ILE A 32 -4.96 2.51 -3.60
N SER A 33 -5.65 3.00 -4.64
CA SER A 33 -5.04 3.28 -5.94
C SER A 33 -3.99 4.38 -5.85
N ASP A 34 -4.33 5.51 -5.23
CA ASP A 34 -3.39 6.62 -5.01
C ASP A 34 -2.20 6.20 -4.13
N HIS A 35 -2.46 5.36 -3.11
CA HIS A 35 -1.41 4.82 -2.27
C HIS A 35 -0.43 3.92 -3.04
N ILE A 36 -0.91 3.03 -3.91
CA ILE A 36 -0.04 2.17 -4.74
C ILE A 36 0.83 3.01 -5.67
N LEU A 37 0.27 4.05 -6.31
CA LEU A 37 1.02 4.94 -7.20
C LEU A 37 2.12 5.70 -6.43
N LYS A 38 1.80 6.24 -5.26
CA LYS A 38 2.78 6.92 -4.38
C LYS A 38 3.85 5.97 -3.86
N LEU A 39 3.47 4.77 -3.43
CA LEU A 39 4.38 3.74 -2.96
C LEU A 39 5.35 3.36 -4.08
N GLY A 40 4.84 3.09 -5.27
CA GLY A 40 5.64 2.80 -6.45
C GLY A 40 6.65 3.89 -6.77
N ALA A 41 6.22 5.15 -6.80
CA ALA A 41 7.11 6.30 -7.02
C ALA A 41 8.22 6.45 -5.97
N SER A 42 8.01 5.92 -4.76
CA SER A 42 9.02 5.91 -3.68
C SER A 42 10.00 4.73 -3.75
N LEU A 43 9.78 3.75 -4.63
CA LEU A 43 10.65 2.58 -4.73
C LEU A 43 12.00 2.94 -5.38
N PRO A 44 13.10 2.36 -4.88
CA PRO A 44 14.42 2.55 -5.45
C PRO A 44 14.49 1.92 -6.85
N ARG A 45 14.82 2.72 -7.86
CA ARG A 45 14.98 2.26 -9.25
C ARG A 45 16.13 1.28 -9.46
N ASP A 46 17.05 1.20 -8.49
CA ASP A 46 18.14 0.24 -8.52
C ASP A 46 17.63 -1.18 -8.28
N GLU A 47 16.69 -1.35 -7.35
CA GLU A 47 16.12 -2.66 -6.96
C GLU A 47 14.82 -3.00 -7.71
N PHE A 48 14.10 -2.00 -8.24
CA PHE A 48 12.80 -2.19 -8.90
C PHE A 48 12.77 -1.59 -10.31
N ASP A 49 12.25 -2.35 -11.26
CA ASP A 49 11.91 -1.89 -12.60
C ASP A 49 10.44 -1.48 -12.70
N SER A 50 10.16 -0.44 -13.49
CA SER A 50 8.79 0.01 -13.79
C SER A 50 8.56 0.02 -15.31
N PRO A 51 8.10 -1.11 -15.90
CA PRO A 51 7.87 -1.18 -17.34
C PRO A 51 6.65 -0.38 -17.78
N GLN A 52 5.71 -0.13 -16.88
CA GLN A 52 4.47 0.61 -17.10
C GLN A 52 4.11 1.41 -15.83
N GLU A 53 3.38 2.50 -16.00
CA GLU A 53 2.91 3.31 -14.88
C GLU A 53 2.10 2.45 -13.89
N GLY A 54 2.47 2.52 -12.60
CA GLY A 54 1.84 1.73 -11.55
C GLY A 54 2.26 0.26 -11.49
N VAL A 55 3.10 -0.22 -12.40
CA VAL A 55 3.66 -1.58 -12.37
C VAL A 55 5.11 -1.52 -11.91
N TRP A 56 5.45 -2.29 -10.88
CA TRP A 56 6.78 -2.34 -10.28
C TRP A 56 7.19 -3.79 -10.07
N ILE A 57 8.38 -4.15 -10.51
CA ILE A 57 8.92 -5.51 -10.48
C ILE A 57 10.26 -5.47 -9.77
N ALA A 58 10.42 -6.27 -8.70
CA ALA A 58 11.72 -6.42 -8.04
C ALA A 58 12.68 -7.15 -8.98
N LYS A 59 13.91 -6.66 -9.10
CA LYS A 59 14.94 -7.26 -9.96
C LYS A 59 15.54 -8.55 -9.39
N ASP A 60 15.48 -8.72 -8.06
CA ASP A 60 16.08 -9.84 -7.33
C ASP A 60 15.02 -10.89 -6.91
N ALA A 61 14.20 -11.33 -7.86
CA ALA A 61 13.16 -12.34 -7.62
C ALA A 61 13.70 -13.78 -7.65
#